data_AF-A0A2N1W301-F1
#
_entry.id   AF-A0A2N1W301-F1
#
_cell.length_a   1.000
_cell.length_b   1.000
_cell.length_c   1.000
_cell.angle_alpha   90.00
_cell.angle_beta   90.00
_cell.angle_gamma   90.00
#
_symmetry.space_group_name_H-M   'P 1'
#
loop_
_entity.id
_entity.type
_entity.pdbx_description
1 polymer ?
#
loop_
_entity_poly.entity_id
_entity_poly.type
_entity_poly.pdbx_seq_one_letter_code
_entity_poly.pdbx_strand_id
1 'polypeptide(L)'
;MKKIAVILLIMFTVSCGQIFMMEAEKARAKAGDFLYTLYKMQDVDAAYAMTDPNFENNNGIGALEIAFDTAKLKYGRFEGFKADSYLVDSNSRTIELFYRALSEKGVLYHRLTVRLDEKGKYRITGMETSPIAFGPFRTERKFKSE
;
A
#
# COMPACT_ATOMS: atom_id res chain seq x y z
N MET A 1 7.66 -30.18 35.39
CA MET A 1 6.96 -28.91 35.05
C MET A 1 7.82 -27.86 34.32
N LYS A 2 9.07 -28.13 33.90
CA LYS A 2 9.92 -27.13 33.19
C LYS A 2 9.83 -27.16 31.64
N LYS A 3 9.35 -28.26 31.04
CA LYS A 3 9.31 -28.43 29.57
C LYS A 3 8.11 -27.75 28.87
N ILE A 4 7.01 -27.53 29.59
CA ILE A 4 5.78 -26.92 29.03
C ILE A 4 5.97 -25.41 28.83
N ALA A 5 6.72 -24.74 29.70
CA ALA A 5 6.98 -23.29 29.60
C ALA A 5 7.82 -22.91 28.37
N VAL A 6 8.72 -23.81 27.91
CA VAL A 6 9.60 -23.54 26.76
C VAL A 6 8.84 -23.60 25.43
N ILE A 7 7.82 -24.46 25.33
CA ILE A 7 7.00 -24.60 24.12
C ILE A 7 6.05 -23.40 23.95
N LEU A 8 5.50 -22.89 25.06
CA LEU A 8 4.65 -21.69 25.03
C LEU A 8 5.42 -20.44 24.59
N LEU A 9 6.69 -20.31 25.02
CA LEU A 9 7.52 -19.15 24.68
C LEU A 9 7.93 -19.12 23.19
N ILE A 10 8.10 -20.29 22.57
CA ILE A 10 8.43 -20.40 21.14
C ILE A 10 7.21 -20.11 20.26
N MET A 11 5.98 -20.43 20.69
CA MET A 11 4.77 -20.08 19.92
C MET A 11 4.47 -18.57 19.90
N PHE A 12 4.86 -17.82 20.95
CA PHE A 12 4.61 -16.38 21.02
C PHE A 12 5.54 -15.54 20.14
N THR A 13 6.73 -16.03 19.76
CA THR A 13 7.68 -15.26 18.95
C THR A 13 7.43 -15.40 17.44
N VAL A 14 6.80 -16.49 17.00
CA VAL A 14 6.46 -16.71 15.57
C VAL A 14 5.19 -15.97 15.17
N SER A 15 4.24 -15.79 16.08
CA SER A 15 2.95 -15.17 15.79
C SER A 15 3.08 -13.69 15.42
N CYS A 16 3.93 -12.94 16.10
CA CYS A 16 4.05 -11.48 15.87
C CYS A 16 4.57 -11.17 14.45
N GLY A 17 5.57 -11.91 13.97
CA GLY A 17 6.11 -11.75 12.61
C GLY A 17 5.13 -12.15 11.50
N GLN A 18 4.34 -13.20 11.72
CA GLN A 18 3.33 -13.66 10.76
C GLN A 18 2.13 -12.72 10.67
N ILE A 19 1.71 -12.12 11.78
CA ILE A 19 0.61 -11.14 11.81
C ILE A 19 0.97 -9.93 10.93
N PHE A 20 2.16 -9.35 11.07
CA PHE A 20 2.57 -8.20 10.26
C PHE A 20 2.60 -8.51 8.76
N MET A 21 3.00 -9.74 8.39
CA MET A 21 3.03 -10.17 7.00
C MET A 21 1.61 -10.32 6.43
N MET A 22 0.70 -10.94 7.18
CA MET A 22 -0.69 -11.12 6.76
C MET A 22 -1.41 -9.78 6.59
N GLU A 23 -1.18 -8.84 7.50
CA GLU A 23 -1.77 -7.50 7.42
C GLU A 23 -1.17 -6.70 6.24
N ALA A 24 0.14 -6.85 5.96
CA ALA A 24 0.77 -6.27 4.78
C ALA A 24 0.20 -6.84 3.46
N GLU A 25 -0.09 -8.14 3.38
CA GLU A 25 -0.73 -8.74 2.20
C GLU A 25 -2.16 -8.23 1.96
N LYS A 26 -2.94 -8.05 3.03
CA LYS A 26 -4.29 -7.46 2.91
C LYS A 26 -4.22 -5.99 2.48
N ALA A 27 -3.29 -5.23 3.04
CA ALA A 27 -3.05 -3.85 2.64
C ALA A 27 -2.58 -3.78 1.17
N ARG A 28 -1.70 -4.69 0.74
CA ARG A 28 -1.26 -4.86 -0.65
C ARG A 28 -2.44 -5.08 -1.58
N ALA A 29 -3.33 -6.03 -1.27
CA ALA A 29 -4.51 -6.28 -2.10
C ALA A 29 -5.35 -4.99 -2.25
N LYS A 30 -5.63 -4.28 -1.15
CA LYS A 30 -6.41 -3.04 -1.17
C LYS A 30 -5.76 -1.93 -1.99
N ALA A 31 -4.44 -1.77 -1.88
CA ALA A 31 -3.66 -0.81 -2.65
C ALA A 31 -3.62 -1.15 -4.14
N GLY A 32 -3.48 -2.44 -4.48
CA GLY A 32 -3.55 -2.93 -5.85
C GLY A 32 -4.90 -2.62 -6.50
N ASP A 33 -6.00 -2.92 -5.81
CA ASP A 33 -7.36 -2.61 -6.27
C ASP A 33 -7.54 -1.11 -6.48
N PHE A 34 -6.97 -0.28 -5.61
CA PHE A 34 -7.05 1.18 -5.72
C PHE A 34 -6.33 1.69 -6.97
N LEU A 35 -5.09 1.27 -7.19
CA LEU A 35 -4.33 1.65 -8.40
C LEU A 35 -4.98 1.12 -9.68
N TYR A 36 -5.54 -0.09 -9.63
CA TYR A 36 -6.29 -0.66 -10.74
C TYR A 36 -7.53 0.18 -11.07
N THR A 37 -8.33 0.52 -10.06
CA THR A 37 -9.52 1.35 -10.22
C THR A 37 -9.16 2.73 -10.78
N LEU A 38 -8.15 3.37 -10.20
CA LEU A 38 -7.70 4.70 -10.59
C LEU A 38 -7.18 4.73 -12.03
N TYR A 39 -6.28 3.81 -12.42
CA TYR A 39 -5.54 3.94 -13.68
C TYR A 39 -6.01 3.00 -14.79
N LYS A 40 -6.48 1.79 -14.47
CA LYS A 40 -6.96 0.82 -15.47
C LYS A 40 -8.44 1.03 -15.78
N MET A 41 -9.26 1.17 -14.76
CA MET A 41 -10.68 1.48 -14.94
C MET A 41 -10.92 2.96 -15.25
N GLN A 42 -9.95 3.83 -14.92
CA GLN A 42 -10.05 5.29 -15.08
C GLN A 42 -11.27 5.86 -14.33
N ASP A 43 -11.58 5.28 -13.17
CA ASP A 43 -12.73 5.64 -12.34
C ASP A 43 -12.23 6.32 -11.06
N VAL A 44 -12.04 7.64 -11.15
CA VAL A 44 -11.49 8.44 -10.04
C VAL A 44 -12.44 8.46 -8.86
N ASP A 45 -13.76 8.53 -9.10
CA ASP A 45 -14.79 8.53 -8.05
C ASP A 45 -14.80 7.21 -7.28
N ALA A 46 -14.75 6.08 -7.98
CA ALA A 46 -14.67 4.77 -7.34
C ALA A 46 -13.35 4.59 -6.57
N ALA A 47 -12.23 5.06 -7.12
CA ALA A 47 -10.94 5.06 -6.42
C ALA A 47 -11.01 5.93 -5.15
N TYR A 48 -11.63 7.11 -5.22
CA TYR A 48 -11.82 8.00 -4.08
C TYR A 48 -12.69 7.35 -2.99
N ALA A 49 -13.75 6.60 -3.35
CA ALA A 49 -14.58 5.86 -2.40
C ALA A 49 -13.83 4.75 -1.62
N MET A 50 -12.63 4.36 -2.08
CA MET A 50 -11.75 3.42 -1.38
C MET A 50 -10.89 4.07 -0.30
N THR A 51 -10.86 5.40 -0.25
CA THR A 51 -10.09 6.17 0.72
C THR A 51 -10.82 6.28 2.07
N ASP A 52 -10.14 6.79 3.10
CA ASP A 52 -10.77 7.21 4.36
C ASP A 52 -10.94 8.75 4.42
N PRO A 53 -11.70 9.29 5.38
CA PRO A 53 -11.86 10.73 5.52
C PRO A 53 -10.55 11.51 5.75
N ASN A 54 -9.46 10.84 6.18
CA ASN A 54 -8.15 11.49 6.35
C ASN A 54 -7.41 11.65 5.03
N PHE A 55 -7.81 10.95 3.97
CA PHE A 55 -7.24 11.15 2.63
C PHE A 55 -7.49 12.58 2.13
N GLU A 56 -8.65 13.16 2.42
CA GLU A 56 -8.92 14.57 2.12
C GLU A 56 -7.92 15.50 2.82
N ASN A 57 -7.61 15.20 4.09
CA ASN A 57 -6.68 16.01 4.88
C ASN A 57 -5.21 15.87 4.44
N ASN A 58 -4.82 14.69 3.93
CA ASN A 58 -3.44 14.42 3.51
C ASN A 58 -3.19 14.78 2.04
N ASN A 59 -4.21 14.71 1.19
CA ASN A 59 -4.11 14.82 -0.26
C ASN A 59 -5.19 15.74 -0.85
N GLY A 60 -6.46 15.51 -0.50
CA GLY A 60 -7.63 16.18 -1.10
C GLY A 60 -8.16 15.47 -2.36
N ILE A 61 -9.47 15.47 -2.59
CA ILE A 61 -10.11 14.82 -3.75
C ILE A 61 -9.58 15.37 -5.07
N GLY A 62 -9.41 16.69 -5.18
CA GLY A 62 -8.85 17.35 -6.37
C GLY A 62 -7.39 16.95 -6.64
N ALA A 63 -6.64 16.55 -5.62
CA ALA A 63 -5.28 16.05 -5.83
C ALA A 63 -5.26 14.66 -6.48
N LEU A 64 -6.30 13.84 -6.28
CA LEU A 64 -6.40 12.53 -6.93
C LEU A 64 -6.67 12.68 -8.43
N GLU A 65 -7.56 13.60 -8.82
CA GLU A 65 -7.82 13.96 -10.22
C GLU A 65 -6.55 14.51 -10.90
N ILE A 66 -5.88 15.48 -10.25
CA ILE A 66 -4.62 16.05 -10.77
C ILE A 66 -3.54 14.97 -10.92
N ALA A 67 -3.42 14.06 -9.94
CA ALA A 67 -2.47 12.95 -10.02
C ALA A 67 -2.81 11.99 -11.16
N PHE A 68 -4.11 11.69 -11.38
CA PHE A 68 -4.57 10.85 -12.48
C PHE A 68 -4.26 11.50 -13.84
N ASP A 69 -4.65 12.75 -14.05
CA ASP A 69 -4.44 13.47 -15.30
C ASP A 69 -2.95 13.63 -15.62
N THR A 70 -2.16 13.99 -14.61
CA THR A 70 -0.70 14.10 -14.76
C THR A 70 -0.07 12.77 -15.14
N ALA A 71 -0.50 11.67 -14.49
CA ALA A 71 0.00 10.34 -14.79
C ALA A 71 -0.39 9.91 -16.22
N LYS A 72 -1.65 10.10 -16.62
CA LYS A 72 -2.14 9.78 -17.96
C LYS A 72 -1.38 10.56 -19.05
N LEU A 73 -1.14 11.85 -18.84
CA LEU A 73 -0.39 12.68 -19.79
C LEU A 73 1.06 12.21 -19.95
N LYS A 74 1.77 12.00 -18.83
CA LYS A 74 3.21 11.69 -18.82
C LYS A 74 3.52 10.23 -19.14
N TYR A 75 2.73 9.30 -18.61
CA TYR A 75 3.01 7.87 -18.64
C TYR A 75 2.10 7.08 -19.60
N GLY A 76 1.00 7.68 -20.05
CA GLY A 76 0.08 7.02 -20.98
C GLY A 76 -0.70 5.90 -20.30
N ARG A 77 -0.85 4.77 -21.01
CA ARG A 77 -1.57 3.61 -20.47
C ARG A 77 -0.69 2.80 -19.51
N PHE A 78 -1.22 2.51 -18.34
CA PHE A 78 -0.62 1.58 -17.38
C PHE A 78 -0.92 0.13 -17.79
N GLU A 79 0.09 -0.74 -17.70
CA GLU A 79 0.07 -2.16 -18.06
C GLU A 79 -0.09 -3.06 -16.84
N GLY A 80 0.50 -2.69 -15.70
CA GLY A 80 0.38 -3.44 -14.45
C GLY A 80 0.94 -2.70 -13.24
N PHE A 81 0.66 -3.24 -12.06
CA PHE A 81 1.10 -2.69 -10.77
C PHE A 81 1.78 -3.79 -9.98
N LYS A 82 2.97 -3.50 -9.45
CA LYS A 82 3.73 -4.44 -8.63
C LYS A 82 4.09 -3.79 -7.30
N ALA A 83 3.70 -4.42 -6.20
CA ALA A 83 4.18 -4.06 -4.87
C ALA A 83 5.61 -4.56 -4.73
N ASP A 84 6.54 -3.66 -4.41
CA ASP A 84 7.94 -4.03 -4.17
C ASP A 84 8.19 -4.29 -2.70
N SER A 85 7.64 -3.42 -1.85
CA SER A 85 7.97 -3.40 -0.45
C SER A 85 6.96 -2.65 0.39
N TYR A 86 7.15 -2.74 1.70
CA TYR A 86 6.30 -2.11 2.69
C TYR A 86 7.05 -1.71 3.96
N LEU A 87 6.50 -0.72 4.65
CA LEU A 87 6.83 -0.34 6.02
C LEU A 87 5.59 -0.53 6.87
N VAL A 88 5.77 -1.11 8.05
CA VAL A 88 4.69 -1.26 9.05
C VAL A 88 5.00 -0.31 10.18
N ASP A 89 4.06 0.59 10.51
CA ASP A 89 4.20 1.44 11.69
C ASP A 89 4.19 0.56 12.96
N SER A 90 4.79 1.09 14.03
CA SER A 90 4.89 0.51 15.37
C SER A 90 3.56 -0.02 15.94
N ASN A 91 2.42 0.57 15.58
CA ASN A 91 1.08 0.13 15.99
C ASN A 91 0.43 -0.89 15.02
N SER A 92 1.05 -1.12 13.87
CA SER A 92 0.64 -2.05 12.80
C SER A 92 -0.77 -1.84 12.25
N ARG A 93 -1.33 -0.66 12.48
CA ARG A 93 -2.59 -0.22 11.88
C ARG A 93 -2.37 0.57 10.60
N THR A 94 -1.18 1.12 10.42
CA THR A 94 -0.78 1.86 9.23
C THR A 94 0.37 1.14 8.54
N ILE A 95 0.21 0.92 7.25
CA ILE A 95 1.19 0.25 6.40
C ILE A 95 1.44 1.16 5.21
N GLU A 96 2.70 1.55 5.01
CA GLU A 96 3.13 2.21 3.77
C GLU A 96 3.57 1.14 2.78
N LEU A 97 3.09 1.26 1.54
CA LEU A 97 3.35 0.33 0.45
C LEU A 97 4.03 1.07 -0.68
N PHE A 98 5.09 0.46 -1.23
CA PHE A 98 5.82 0.99 -2.37
C PHE A 98 5.51 0.17 -3.60
N TYR A 99 4.96 0.82 -4.60
CA TYR A 99 4.52 0.21 -5.84
C TYR A 99 5.29 0.76 -7.03
N ARG A 100 5.48 -0.09 -8.03
CA ARG A 100 5.80 0.28 -9.40
C ARG A 100 4.59 0.09 -10.28
N ALA A 101 4.16 1.15 -10.94
CA ALA A 101 3.18 1.12 -12.00
C ALA A 101 3.92 1.11 -13.34
N LEU A 102 3.84 -0.03 -14.04
CA LEU A 102 4.43 -0.19 -15.38
C LEU A 102 3.48 0.46 -16.38
N SER A 103 4.01 1.31 -17.26
CA SER A 103 3.27 2.00 -18.31
C SER A 103 4.01 1.92 -19.63
N GLU A 104 3.31 2.20 -20.72
CA GLU A 104 3.90 2.18 -22.06
C GLU A 104 5.03 3.21 -22.26
N LYS A 105 5.08 4.28 -21.43
CA LYS A 105 6.12 5.33 -21.50
C LYS A 105 7.15 5.27 -20.37
N GLY A 106 7.07 4.29 -19.47
CA GLY A 106 8.02 4.13 -18.37
C GLY A 106 7.41 3.59 -17.08
N VAL A 107 8.05 3.87 -15.95
CA VAL A 107 7.61 3.41 -14.63
C VAL A 107 7.28 4.63 -13.77
N LEU A 108 6.08 4.64 -13.20
CA LEU A 108 5.70 5.57 -12.14
C LEU A 108 5.77 4.83 -10.80
N TYR A 109 6.44 5.43 -9.82
CA TYR A 109 6.54 4.88 -8.48
C TYR A 109 5.46 5.50 -7.61
N HIS A 110 4.84 4.67 -6.77
CA HIS A 110 3.80 5.09 -5.83
C HIS A 110 4.23 4.74 -4.40
N ARG A 111 3.99 5.68 -3.48
CA ARG A 111 3.93 5.42 -2.04
C ARG A 111 2.47 5.54 -1.62
N LEU A 112 1.90 4.45 -1.13
CA LEU A 112 0.51 4.39 -0.66
C LEU A 112 0.49 4.15 0.83
N THR A 113 -0.24 4.97 1.56
CA THR A 113 -0.48 4.76 2.99
C THR A 113 -1.83 4.10 3.15
N VAL A 114 -1.87 2.92 3.77
CA VAL A 114 -3.08 2.14 3.98
C VAL A 114 -3.27 1.93 5.48
N ARG A 115 -4.48 2.19 5.97
CA ARG A 115 -4.84 2.07 7.38
C ARG A 115 -5.98 1.09 7.59
N LEU A 116 -5.89 0.28 8.64
CA LEU A 116 -6.99 -0.53 9.14
C LEU A 116 -7.96 0.38 9.93
N ASP A 117 -9.17 0.56 9.45
CA ASP A 117 -10.20 1.35 10.13
C ASP A 117 -10.80 0.60 11.33
N GLU A 118 -11.62 1.31 12.11
CA GLU A 118 -12.28 0.76 13.32
C GLU A 118 -13.25 -0.39 13.01
N LYS A 119 -13.67 -0.53 11.75
CA LYS A 119 -14.54 -1.61 11.25
C LYS A 119 -13.73 -2.79 10.71
N GLY A 120 -12.40 -2.78 10.87
CA GLY A 120 -11.51 -3.83 10.38
C GLY A 120 -11.35 -3.82 8.86
N LYS A 121 -11.60 -2.70 8.18
CA LYS A 121 -11.41 -2.57 6.73
C LYS A 121 -10.19 -1.72 6.42
N TYR A 122 -9.41 -2.17 5.44
CA TYR A 122 -8.30 -1.39 4.91
C TYR A 122 -8.79 -0.25 4.02
N ARG A 123 -8.26 0.95 4.26
CA ARG A 123 -8.56 2.19 3.54
C ARG A 123 -7.30 2.90 3.12
N ILE A 124 -7.33 3.54 1.95
CA ILE A 124 -6.23 4.39 1.50
C ILE A 124 -6.31 5.72 2.24
N THR A 125 -5.25 6.12 2.91
CA THR A 125 -5.21 7.38 3.68
C THR A 125 -4.21 8.38 3.09
N GLY A 126 -3.39 7.96 2.12
CA GLY A 126 -2.52 8.85 1.37
C GLY A 126 -1.93 8.19 0.14
N MET A 127 -1.58 9.02 -0.84
CA MET A 127 -0.89 8.62 -2.06
C MET A 127 0.16 9.65 -2.45
N GLU A 128 1.36 9.21 -2.77
CA GLU A 128 2.38 10.02 -3.41
C GLU A 128 2.90 9.32 -4.65
N THR A 129 3.32 10.10 -5.63
CA THR A 129 3.88 9.60 -6.88
C THR A 129 5.25 10.21 -7.14
N SER A 130 6.14 9.44 -7.75
CA SER A 130 7.49 9.89 -8.08
C SER A 130 7.99 9.23 -9.37
N PRO A 131 8.71 9.96 -10.25
CA PRO A 131 9.36 9.37 -11.41
C PRO A 131 10.55 8.46 -11.04
N ILE A 132 11.00 8.51 -9.78
CA ILE A 132 12.09 7.70 -9.24
C ILE A 132 11.61 6.91 -8.03
N ALA A 133 12.27 5.79 -7.72
CA ALA A 133 11.93 4.96 -6.58
C ALA A 133 12.03 5.74 -5.25
N PHE A 134 11.11 5.46 -4.33
CA PHE A 134 11.20 5.92 -2.95
C PHE A 134 12.22 5.07 -2.19
N GLY A 135 12.99 5.70 -1.30
CA GLY A 135 13.97 4.98 -0.47
C GLY A 135 15.27 4.64 -1.21
N PRO A 136 16.18 3.88 -0.57
CA PRO A 136 15.88 2.78 0.36
C PRO A 136 15.60 3.20 1.80
N PHE A 137 14.74 2.46 2.49
CA PHE A 137 14.52 2.65 3.94
C PHE A 137 15.06 1.46 4.74
N ARG A 138 15.72 1.72 5.87
CA ARG A 138 16.35 0.68 6.70
C ARG A 138 15.34 -0.36 7.24
N THR A 139 14.12 0.06 7.51
CA THR A 139 13.05 -0.76 8.09
C THR A 139 12.13 -1.38 7.04
N GLU A 140 12.42 -1.14 5.76
CA GLU A 140 11.64 -1.64 4.63
C GLU A 140 11.70 -3.16 4.55
N ARG A 141 10.54 -3.78 4.33
CA ARG A 141 10.41 -5.21 4.10
C ARG A 141 9.97 -5.45 2.66
N LYS A 142 10.56 -6.45 1.99
CA LYS A 142 10.18 -6.82 0.63
C LYS A 142 8.98 -7.77 0.66
N PHE A 143 8.09 -7.63 -0.31
CA PHE A 143 7.14 -8.70 -0.63
C PHE A 143 7.92 -9.86 -1.25
N LYS A 144 7.48 -11.11 -1.00
CA LYS A 144 8.03 -12.24 -1.74
C LYS A 144 7.63 -12.08 -3.19
N SER A 145 8.60 -12.20 -4.11
CA SER A 145 8.31 -12.24 -5.53
C SER A 145 7.43 -13.46 -5.80
N GLU A 146 6.22 -13.21 -6.31
CA GLU A 146 5.42 -14.22 -7.03
C GLU A 146 6.17 -14.67 -8.29
#